data_AF-A0A6J4SPQ9-F1
#
_entry.id   AF-A0A6J4SPQ9-F1
#
_cell.length_a   1.000
_cell.length_b   1.000
_cell.length_c   1.000
_cell.angle_alpha   90.00
_cell.angle_beta   90.00
_cell.angle_gamma   90.00
#
_symmetry.space_group_name_H-M   'P 1'
#
loop_
_entity.id
_entity.type
_entity.pdbx_description
1 polymer ?
#
loop_
_entity_poly.entity_id
_entity_poly.type
_entity_poly.pdbx_seq_one_letter_code
_entity_poly.pdbx_strand_id
1 'polypeptide(L)'
;MLNRLPPKERQIVDLLYQRGAMTAAEVTGALPGPLSGSAVRTMLRRLEDKGFVVRADSERGYLYSPAVPDQTARKSALSEVVRVFFNGSPTSAASALLGMSGQIDAEELDELEKLIADARRAKES
;
A
#
# COMPACT_ATOMS: atom_id res chain seq x y z
N MET A 1 -5.09 -3.25 9.28
CA MET A 1 -4.03 -2.66 10.13
C MET A 1 -3.98 -1.13 10.03
N LEU A 2 -3.95 -0.52 8.83
CA LEU A 2 -3.91 0.94 8.66
C LEU A 2 -5.19 1.68 9.07
N ASN A 3 -6.35 1.00 9.13
CA ASN A 3 -7.64 1.61 9.52
C ASN A 3 -7.70 2.09 10.99
N ARG A 4 -6.70 1.77 11.83
CA ARG A 4 -6.60 2.28 13.21
C ARG A 4 -5.78 3.58 13.31
N LEU A 5 -5.18 4.04 12.21
CA LEU A 5 -4.42 5.29 12.18
C LEU A 5 -5.36 6.48 11.98
N PRO A 6 -5.08 7.64 12.63
CA PRO A 6 -5.68 8.91 12.27
C PRO A 6 -5.54 9.20 10.76
N PRO A 7 -6.50 9.90 10.13
CA PRO A 7 -6.51 10.08 8.67
C PRO A 7 -5.21 10.64 8.08
N LYS A 8 -4.58 11.63 8.74
CA LYS A 8 -3.31 12.23 8.29
C LYS A 8 -2.11 11.29 8.45
N GLU A 9 -2.06 10.52 9.54
CA GLU A 9 -1.01 9.52 9.74
C GLU A 9 -1.13 8.39 8.70
N ARG A 10 -2.36 7.98 8.38
CA ARG A 10 -2.62 7.01 7.29
C ARG A 10 -2.16 7.55 5.93
N GLN A 11 -2.47 8.80 5.60
CA GLN A 11 -2.02 9.42 4.34
C GLN A 11 -0.49 9.41 4.19
N ILE A 12 0.25 9.62 5.29
CA ILE A 12 1.72 9.53 5.27
C ILE A 12 2.17 8.10 4.93
N VAL A 13 1.60 7.09 5.59
CA VAL A 13 1.96 5.70 5.35
C VAL A 13 1.62 5.27 3.93
N ASP A 14 0.44 5.65 3.43
CA ASP A 14 0.02 5.37 2.05
C ASP A 14 0.97 6.01 1.04
N LEU A 15 1.43 7.24 1.29
CA LEU A 15 2.40 7.93 0.44
C LEU A 15 3.75 7.19 0.40
N LEU A 16 4.24 6.72 1.54
CA LEU A 16 5.49 5.97 1.64
C LEU A 16 5.40 4.61 0.92
N TYR A 17 4.23 3.96 0.92
CA TYR A 17 4.00 2.76 0.12
C TYR A 17 3.97 3.04 -1.38
N GLN A 18 3.44 4.20 -1.79
CA GLN A 18 3.34 4.58 -3.21
C GLN A 18 4.65 5.08 -3.80
N ARG A 19 5.44 5.86 -3.03
CA ARG A 19 6.62 6.57 -3.52
C ARG A 19 7.95 6.04 -3.00
N GLY A 20 7.91 5.08 -2.07
CA GLY A 20 9.10 4.54 -1.43
C GLY A 20 9.60 5.42 -0.29
N ALA A 21 10.89 5.28 0.05
CA ALA A 21 11.50 6.00 1.16
C ALA A 21 11.57 7.52 0.88
N MET A 22 11.14 8.34 1.84
CA MET A 22 11.08 9.80 1.69
C MET A 22 11.59 10.52 2.94
N THR A 23 12.13 11.72 2.77
CA THR A 23 12.44 12.65 3.87
C THR A 23 11.17 13.33 4.40
N ALA A 24 11.22 13.87 5.61
CA ALA A 24 10.10 14.62 6.17
C ALA A 24 9.71 15.85 5.32
N ALA A 25 10.66 16.47 4.62
CA ALA A 25 10.41 17.59 3.72
C ALA A 25 9.62 17.15 2.48
N GLU A 26 10.01 16.04 1.86
CA GLU A 26 9.31 15.48 0.69
C GLU A 26 7.90 15.00 1.06
N VAL A 27 7.72 14.37 2.22
CA VAL A 27 6.40 14.01 2.74
C VAL A 27 5.53 15.26 2.94
N THR A 28 6.10 16.33 3.50
CA THR A 28 5.37 17.59 3.69
C THR A 28 4.91 18.18 2.36
N GLY A 29 5.77 18.18 1.33
CA GLY A 29 5.44 18.72 0.01
C GLY A 29 4.43 17.88 -0.78
N ALA A 30 4.32 16.58 -0.47
CA ALA A 30 3.42 15.66 -1.16
C ALA A 30 2.04 15.49 -0.50
N LEU A 31 1.89 15.88 0.77
CA LEU A 31 0.61 15.80 1.46
C LEU A 31 -0.36 16.91 1.01
N PRO A 32 -1.65 16.60 0.82
CA PRO A 32 -2.65 17.62 0.51
C PRO A 32 -3.00 18.46 1.76
N GLY A 33 -3.04 19.77 1.56
CA GLY A 33 -3.41 20.78 2.55
C GLY A 33 -2.22 21.35 3.36
N PRO A 34 -2.41 22.48 4.06
CA PRO A 34 -1.33 23.14 4.77
C PRO A 34 -0.96 22.37 6.03
N LEU A 35 0.19 21.68 6.01
CA LEU A 35 0.82 21.10 7.18
C LEU A 35 2.22 21.68 7.33
N SER A 36 2.59 22.04 8.56
CA SER A 36 3.96 22.45 8.86
C SER A 36 4.89 21.24 8.84
N GLY A 37 6.16 21.45 8.46
CA GLY A 37 7.16 20.38 8.52
C GLY A 37 7.39 19.83 9.94
N SER A 38 7.13 20.63 11.00
CA SER A 38 7.20 20.17 12.39
C SER A 38 6.05 19.22 12.75
N ALA A 39 4.84 19.47 12.25
CA ALA A 39 3.70 18.56 12.42
C ALA A 39 3.96 17.22 11.73
N VAL A 40 4.48 17.24 10.50
CA VAL A 40 4.84 16.02 9.75
C VAL A 40 5.91 15.21 10.46
N ARG A 41 6.99 15.86 10.97
CA ARG A 41 8.02 15.17 11.77
C ARG A 41 7.45 14.54 13.04
N THR A 42 6.51 15.20 13.70
CA THR A 42 5.84 14.66 14.89
C THR A 42 5.01 13.42 14.55
N MET A 43 4.28 13.46 13.43
CA MET A 43 3.51 12.31 12.95
C MET A 43 4.41 11.14 12.53
N LEU A 44 5.52 11.41 11.85
CA LEU A 44 6.50 10.38 11.47
C LEU A 44 7.11 9.68 12.69
N ARG A 45 7.48 10.44 13.73
CA ARG A 45 7.96 9.86 14.99
C ARG A 45 6.90 8.97 15.65
N ARG A 46 5.64 9.42 15.72
CA ARG A 46 4.56 8.59 16.27
C ARG A 46 4.33 7.32 15.45
N LEU A 47 4.47 7.39 14.13
CA LEU A 47 4.35 6.23 13.25
C LEU A 47 5.53 5.26 13.42
N GLU A 48 6.74 5.78 13.67
CA GLU A 48 7.93 5.00 14.06
C GLU A 48 7.71 4.31 15.40
N ASP A 49 7.28 5.03 16.43
CA ASP A 49 6.98 4.47 17.77
C ASP A 49 5.89 3.38 17.71
N LYS A 50 4.92 3.52 16.80
CA LYS A 50 3.86 2.53 16.55
C LYS A 50 4.30 1.37 15.64
N GLY A 51 5.50 1.42 15.06
CA GLY A 51 6.04 0.39 14.16
C GLY A 51 5.43 0.36 12.76
N PHE A 52 4.83 1.45 12.28
CA PHE A 52 4.33 1.55 10.90
C PHE A 52 5.38 2.06 9.91
N VAL A 53 6.36 2.80 10.42
CA VAL A 53 7.42 3.44 9.63
C VAL A 53 8.76 3.10 10.28
N VAL A 54 9.80 2.92 9.48
CA VAL A 54 11.19 2.84 9.93
C VAL A 54 11.97 4.05 9.45
N ARG A 55 12.95 4.44 10.23
CA ARG A 55 13.84 5.57 9.96
C ARG A 55 15.24 5.07 9.67
N ALA A 56 15.86 5.63 8.63
CA ALA A 56 17.25 5.36 8.27
C ALA A 56 18.00 6.68 8.06
N ASP A 57 19.29 6.69 8.41
CA ASP A 57 20.19 7.81 8.14
C ASP A 57 20.49 7.92 6.63
N SER A 58 20.60 9.15 6.14
CA SER A 58 21.05 9.46 4.78
C SER A 58 21.80 10.78 4.76
N GLU A 59 22.50 11.06 3.66
CA GLU A 59 23.20 12.35 3.45
C GLU A 59 22.26 13.57 3.48
N ARG A 60 20.96 13.35 3.21
CA ARG A 60 19.92 14.39 3.20
C ARG A 60 19.13 14.47 4.51
N GLY A 61 19.63 13.82 5.57
CA GLY A 61 18.95 13.65 6.85
C GLY A 61 18.21 12.30 6.92
N TYR A 62 17.13 12.24 7.70
CA TYR A 62 16.39 10.99 7.90
C TYR A 62 15.47 10.65 6.72
N LEU A 63 15.60 9.44 6.20
CA LEU A 63 14.64 8.81 5.30
C LEU A 63 13.69 7.93 6.11
N TYR A 64 12.42 7.99 5.74
CA TYR A 64 11.34 7.23 6.35
C TYR A 64 10.76 6.28 5.30
N SER A 65 10.54 5.03 5.65
CA SER A 65 9.92 4.03 4.77
C SER A 65 8.93 3.17 5.56
N PRO A 66 8.00 2.46 4.90
CA PRO A 66 7.07 1.57 5.60
C PRO A 66 7.83 0.47 6.33
N ALA A 67 7.48 0.20 7.58
CA ALA A 67 8.14 -0.82 8.38
C ALA A 67 7.87 -2.25 7.89
N VAL A 68 6.72 -2.47 7.23
CA VAL A 68 6.36 -3.75 6.63
C VAL A 68 6.58 -3.64 5.12
N PRO A 69 7.29 -4.61 4.50
CA PRO A 69 7.45 -4.63 3.06
C PRO A 69 6.10 -4.57 2.36
N ASP A 70 6.02 -3.69 1.37
CA ASP A 70 4.83 -3.38 0.60
C ASP A 70 4.09 -4.62 0.07
N GLN A 71 4.80 -5.60 -0.48
CA GLN A 71 4.19 -6.86 -0.94
C GLN A 71 3.56 -7.66 0.19
N THR A 72 4.20 -7.75 1.36
CA THR A 72 3.71 -8.55 2.49
C THR A 72 2.48 -7.89 3.12
N ALA A 73 2.53 -6.57 3.31
CA ALA A 73 1.40 -5.80 3.82
C ALA A 73 0.20 -5.82 2.86
N ARG A 74 0.44 -5.62 1.55
CA ARG A 74 -0.62 -5.68 0.53
C ARG A 74 -1.23 -7.08 0.44
N LYS A 75 -0.42 -8.14 0.38
CA LYS A 75 -0.93 -9.53 0.37
C LYS A 75 -1.73 -9.85 1.62
N SER A 76 -1.25 -9.44 2.80
CA SER A 76 -1.97 -9.66 4.06
C SER A 76 -3.29 -8.89 4.11
N ALA A 77 -3.29 -7.61 3.70
CA ALA A 77 -4.50 -6.79 3.66
C ALA A 77 -5.52 -7.33 2.65
N LEU A 78 -5.09 -7.71 1.45
CA LEU A 78 -5.96 -8.31 0.44
C LEU A 78 -6.50 -9.67 0.89
N SER A 79 -5.66 -10.50 1.50
CA SER A 79 -6.07 -11.80 2.07
C SER A 79 -7.16 -11.63 3.13
N GLU A 80 -7.06 -10.60 3.99
CA GLU A 80 -8.09 -10.28 4.97
C GLU A 80 -9.42 -9.91 4.30
N VAL A 81 -9.39 -9.06 3.26
CA VAL A 81 -10.59 -8.68 2.50
C VAL A 81 -11.23 -9.90 1.86
N VAL A 82 -10.44 -10.75 1.20
CA VAL A 82 -10.91 -12.00 0.57
C VAL A 82 -11.52 -12.94 1.61
N ARG A 83 -10.89 -13.10 2.78
CA ARG A 83 -11.39 -13.94 3.85
C ARG A 83 -12.74 -13.44 4.39
N VAL A 84 -12.84 -12.15 4.69
CA VAL A 84 -14.00 -11.56 5.39
C VAL A 84 -15.21 -11.39 4.46
N PHE A 85 -15.02 -10.89 3.24
CA PHE A 85 -16.13 -10.53 2.36
C PHE A 85 -16.44 -11.58 1.29
N PHE A 86 -15.48 -12.45 0.99
CA PHE A 86 -15.61 -13.43 -0.09
C PHE A 86 -15.42 -14.86 0.42
N ASN A 87 -15.58 -15.10 1.72
CA ASN A 87 -15.44 -16.41 2.37
C ASN A 87 -14.13 -17.14 2.03
N GLY A 88 -13.05 -16.38 1.83
CA GLY A 88 -11.75 -16.92 1.46
C GLY A 88 -11.64 -17.37 -0.01
N SER A 89 -12.63 -17.11 -0.86
CA SER A 89 -12.62 -17.46 -2.29
C SER A 89 -11.94 -16.37 -3.13
N PRO A 90 -10.73 -16.62 -3.67
CA PRO A 90 -10.05 -15.66 -4.54
C PRO A 90 -10.80 -15.49 -5.86
N THR A 91 -11.42 -16.56 -6.37
CA THR A 91 -12.21 -16.52 -7.60
C THR A 91 -13.43 -15.61 -7.46
N SER A 92 -14.15 -15.68 -6.34
CA SER A 92 -15.30 -14.80 -6.08
C SER A 92 -14.88 -13.34 -5.94
N ALA A 93 -13.74 -13.08 -5.27
CA ALA A 93 -13.18 -11.74 -5.18
C ALA A 93 -12.77 -11.19 -6.56
N ALA A 94 -12.15 -12.01 -7.40
CA ALA A 94 -11.80 -11.65 -8.77
C ALA A 94 -13.05 -11.33 -9.61
N SER A 95 -14.09 -12.16 -9.56
CA SER A 95 -15.35 -11.90 -10.28
C SER A 95 -16.02 -10.61 -9.83
N ALA A 96 -16.00 -10.31 -8.53
CA ALA A 96 -16.55 -9.06 -8.00
C ALA A 96 -15.74 -7.85 -8.49
N LEU A 97 -14.41 -7.93 -8.50
CA LEU A 97 -13.55 -6.89 -9.05
C LEU A 97 -13.86 -6.63 -10.53
N LEU A 98 -13.97 -7.70 -11.35
CA LEU A 98 -14.31 -7.58 -12.77
C LEU A 98 -15.69 -6.94 -13.00
N GLY A 99 -16.65 -7.18 -12.10
CA GLY A 99 -17.99 -6.58 -12.16
C GLY A 99 -18.09 -5.14 -11.64
N MET A 100 -17.08 -4.64 -10.90
CA MET A 100 -17.05 -3.27 -10.38
C MET A 100 -16.48 -2.27 -11.40
N SER A 101 -15.54 -2.72 -12.21
CA SER A 101 -14.99 -1.98 -13.36
C SER A 101 -16.08 -1.88 -14.43
N GLY A 102 -16.76 -0.73 -14.48
CA GLY A 102 -17.91 -0.49 -15.35
C GLY A 102 -17.67 -0.81 -16.83
N GLN A 103 -16.41 -0.83 -17.30
CA GLN A 103 -15.93 -1.50 -18.50
C GLN A 103 -14.43 -1.82 -18.29
N ILE A 104 -14.07 -3.10 -18.29
CA ILE A 104 -12.66 -3.51 -18.47
C ILE A 104 -12.40 -3.48 -19.97
N ASP A 105 -11.33 -2.81 -20.39
CA ASP A 105 -10.97 -2.79 -21.80
C ASP A 105 -10.32 -4.13 -22.23
N ALA A 106 -10.17 -4.32 -23.54
CA ALA A 106 -9.59 -5.55 -24.06
C ALA A 106 -8.13 -5.74 -23.61
N GLU A 107 -7.39 -4.67 -23.36
CA GLU A 107 -5.98 -4.72 -22.96
C GLU A 107 -5.85 -5.24 -21.53
N GLU A 108 -6.66 -4.75 -20.60
CA GLU A 108 -6.72 -5.24 -19.21
C GLU A 108 -7.14 -6.72 -19.12
N LEU A 109 -8.06 -7.17 -19.99
CA LEU A 109 -8.43 -8.59 -20.09
C LEU A 109 -7.27 -9.46 -20.57
N ASP A 110 -6.55 -9.02 -21.63
CA ASP A 110 -5.38 -9.73 -22.16
C ASP A 110 -4.25 -9.83 -21.12
N GLU A 111 -4.05 -8.79 -20.31
CA GLU A 111 -3.10 -8.81 -19.20
C GLU A 111 -3.50 -9.82 -18.11
N LEU A 112 -4.79 -9.87 -17.76
CA LEU A 112 -5.30 -10.87 -16.81
C LEU A 112 -5.14 -12.31 -17.31
N GLU A 113 -5.39 -12.55 -18.60
CA GLU A 113 -5.17 -13.87 -19.21
C GLU A 113 -3.70 -14.31 -19.12
N LYS A 114 -2.76 -13.38 -19.40
CA LYS A 114 -1.32 -13.65 -19.25
C LYS A 114 -0.95 -14.01 -17.82
N LEU A 115 -1.43 -13.25 -16.84
CA LEU A 115 -1.17 -13.53 -15.42
C LEU A 115 -1.69 -14.91 -14.99
N ILE A 116 -2.86 -15.32 -15.49
CA ILE A 116 -3.43 -16.64 -15.22
C ILE A 116 -2.59 -17.74 -15.89
N ALA A 117 -2.17 -17.54 -17.14
CA ALA A 117 -1.31 -18.49 -17.86
C ALA A 117 0.04 -18.68 -17.16
N ASP A 118 0.66 -17.60 -16.67
CA ASP A 118 1.90 -17.64 -15.90
C ASP A 118 1.73 -18.41 -14.60
N ALA A 119 0.63 -18.17 -13.88
CA ALA A 119 0.33 -18.89 -12.65
C ALA A 119 0.09 -20.40 -12.87
N ARG A 120 -0.45 -20.80 -14.03
CA ARG A 120 -0.57 -22.22 -14.41
C ARG A 120 0.80 -22.83 -14.65
N ARG A 121 1.65 -22.18 -15.45
CA ARG A 121 3.01 -22.65 -15.73
C ARG A 121 3.85 -22.82 -14.47
N ALA A 122 3.74 -21.87 -13.53
CA ALA A 122 4.42 -21.94 -12.24
C ALA A 122 3.93 -23.05 -11.30
N LYS A 123 2.71 -23.59 -11.51
CA LYS A 123 2.20 -24.75 -10.75
C LYS A 123 2.59 -26.10 -11.36
N GLU A 124 2.93 -26.11 -12.64
CA GLU A 124 3.34 -27.30 -13.39
C GLU A 124 4.87 -27.54 -13.35
N SER A 125 5.63 -26.56 -12.84
CA SER A 125 7.07 -26.64 -12.58
C SER A 125 7.35 -27.00 -11.12
#